data_AF-A0A2N5W4D6-F1
#
_entry.id   AF-A0A2N5W4D6-F1
#
_cell.length_a   1.000
_cell.length_b   1.000
_cell.length_c   1.000
_cell.angle_alpha   90.00
_cell.angle_beta   90.00
_cell.angle_gamma   90.00
#
_symmetry.space_group_name_H-M   'P 1'
#
loop_
_entity.id
_entity.type
_entity.pdbx_description
1 polymer ?
#
loop_
_entity_poly.entity_id
_entity_poly.type
_entity_poly.pdbx_seq_one_letter_code
_entity_poly.pdbx_strand_id
1 'polypeptide(L)'
;MLFLAECFLAHGAKAEAILDLAICAFWGMARLGELTSSNSMGKLDPQTTVLTKDVRWEGPEGERTAFLILRDAKTCQPGETQLIRLRPMNNLLCPVEAVKRRIREAGGRKETNKRTSPRTSSPEPLTPRGPEGSSQKSRATHSGLEGRPSDLR
;
A
#
# COMPACT_ATOMS: atom_id res chain seq x y z
N MET A 1 31.33 -6.54 -5.34
CA MET A 1 30.54 -5.33 -4.99
C MET A 1 31.32 -4.36 -4.10
N LEU A 2 31.98 -4.79 -3.02
CA LEU A 2 32.78 -3.90 -2.16
C LEU A 2 33.83 -3.07 -2.92
N PHE A 3 34.68 -3.73 -3.72
CA PHE A 3 35.69 -3.04 -4.54
C PHE A 3 35.08 -1.98 -5.49
N LEU A 4 33.94 -2.30 -6.12
CA LEU A 4 33.25 -1.33 -6.98
C LEU A 4 32.72 -0.14 -6.16
N ALA A 5 32.14 -0.41 -4.99
CA ALA A 5 31.65 0.66 -4.12
C ALA A 5 32.75 1.65 -3.76
N GLU A 6 33.93 1.17 -3.39
CA GLU A 6 35.10 2.02 -3.11
C GLU A 6 35.51 2.87 -4.32
N CYS A 7 35.50 2.31 -5.53
CA CYS A 7 35.76 3.09 -6.73
C CYS A 7 34.71 4.18 -6.96
N PHE A 8 33.41 3.87 -6.81
CA PHE A 8 32.35 4.82 -7.18
C PHE A 8 32.15 5.96 -6.16
N LEU A 9 32.47 5.76 -4.88
CA LEU A 9 32.25 6.76 -3.82
C LEU A 9 33.10 8.03 -3.95
N ALA A 10 34.17 8.01 -4.75
CA ALA A 10 35.06 9.17 -4.97
C ALA A 10 34.83 9.88 -6.32
N HIS A 11 33.82 9.49 -7.10
CA HIS A 11 33.72 9.87 -8.52
C HIS A 11 32.45 10.67 -8.89
N GLY A 12 31.81 11.33 -7.90
CA GLY A 12 30.75 12.31 -8.11
C GLY A 12 29.34 11.74 -8.33
N ALA A 13 28.36 12.62 -8.57
CA ALA A 13 26.93 12.27 -8.51
C ALA A 13 26.50 11.13 -9.46
N LYS A 14 27.08 11.06 -10.67
CA LYS A 14 26.80 9.96 -11.62
C LYS A 14 27.32 8.63 -11.11
N ALA A 15 28.54 8.62 -10.55
CA ALA A 15 29.17 7.43 -10.00
C ALA A 15 28.37 6.88 -8.80
N GLU A 16 27.97 7.77 -7.89
CA GLU A 16 27.09 7.43 -6.76
C GLU A 16 25.74 6.88 -7.23
N ALA A 17 25.13 7.49 -8.26
CA ALA A 17 23.87 7.01 -8.83
C ALA A 17 24.00 5.59 -9.41
N ILE A 18 25.10 5.30 -10.11
CA ILE A 18 25.40 3.97 -10.66
C ILE A 18 25.61 2.96 -9.52
N LEU A 19 26.32 3.34 -8.47
CA LEU A 19 26.52 2.48 -7.31
C LEU A 19 25.20 2.14 -6.61
N ASP A 20 24.37 3.15 -6.33
CA ASP A 20 23.06 2.97 -5.71
C ASP A 20 22.16 2.05 -6.55
N LEU A 21 22.15 2.25 -7.87
CA LEU A 21 21.45 1.40 -8.82
C LEU A 21 21.97 -0.05 -8.77
N ALA A 22 23.30 -0.25 -8.79
CA ALA A 22 23.90 -1.57 -8.74
C ALA A 22 23.58 -2.30 -7.42
N ILE A 23 23.59 -1.59 -6.29
CA ILE A 23 23.19 -2.12 -4.98
C ILE A 23 21.72 -2.59 -5.02
N CYS A 24 20.82 -1.75 -5.53
CA CYS A 24 19.39 -2.09 -5.60
C CYS A 24 19.11 -3.25 -6.56
N ALA A 25 19.75 -3.26 -7.74
CA ALA A 25 19.61 -4.33 -8.71
C ALA A 25 20.11 -5.67 -8.14
N PHE A 26 21.28 -5.66 -7.50
CA PHE A 26 21.90 -6.85 -6.91
C PHE A 26 21.02 -7.45 -5.81
N TRP A 27 20.67 -6.67 -4.79
CA TRP A 27 19.87 -7.18 -3.65
C TRP A 27 18.40 -7.42 -3.99
N GLY A 28 17.90 -6.72 -5.02
CA GLY A 28 16.55 -6.89 -5.54
C GLY A 28 16.42 -8.01 -6.57
N MET A 29 17.53 -8.63 -6.99
CA MET A 29 17.58 -9.58 -8.10
C MET A 29 16.92 -9.03 -9.38
N ALA A 30 17.05 -7.73 -9.60
CA ALA A 30 16.40 -7.00 -10.69
C ALA A 30 17.36 -6.78 -11.86
N ARG A 31 16.84 -6.75 -13.09
CA ARG A 31 17.67 -6.36 -14.22
C ARG A 31 17.86 -4.84 -14.22
N LEU A 32 19.04 -4.36 -14.59
CA LEU A 32 19.30 -2.92 -14.69
C LEU A 32 18.27 -2.22 -15.59
N GLY A 33 17.95 -2.83 -16.73
CA GLY A 33 16.94 -2.30 -17.67
C GLY A 33 15.50 -2.24 -17.13
N GLU A 34 15.20 -2.88 -15.99
CA GLU A 34 13.91 -2.75 -15.31
C GLU A 34 13.91 -1.58 -14.30
N LEU A 35 15.09 -1.14 -13.85
CA LEU A 35 15.26 -0.04 -12.89
C LEU A 35 15.69 1.27 -13.57
N THR A 36 16.07 1.24 -14.84
CA THR A 36 16.50 2.40 -15.61
C THR A 36 15.57 2.68 -16.77
N SER A 37 15.36 3.96 -17.06
CA SER A 37 14.69 4.39 -18.29
C SER A 37 15.56 4.14 -19.52
N SER A 38 14.94 3.75 -20.63
CA SER A 38 15.59 3.61 -21.93
C SER A 38 16.00 4.95 -22.56
N ASN A 39 15.35 6.04 -22.14
CA ASN A 39 15.62 7.38 -22.64
C ASN A 39 16.47 8.18 -21.66
N SER A 40 17.55 8.78 -22.15
CA SER A 40 18.44 9.63 -21.35
C SER A 40 17.88 11.04 -21.12
N MET A 41 16.91 11.47 -21.93
CA MET A 41 16.25 12.78 -21.85
C MET A 41 14.78 12.70 -22.25
N GLY A 42 13.97 13.69 -21.88
CA GLY A 42 12.57 13.79 -22.29
C GLY A 42 11.58 13.16 -21.32
N LYS A 43 10.34 12.91 -21.78
CA LYS A 43 9.25 12.42 -20.95
C LYS A 43 9.47 10.96 -20.59
N LEU A 44 9.56 10.66 -19.29
CA LEU A 44 9.60 9.30 -18.79
C LEU A 44 8.25 8.62 -19.02
N ASP A 45 8.28 7.42 -19.60
CA ASP A 45 7.11 6.56 -19.63
C ASP A 45 6.91 5.95 -18.22
N PRO A 46 5.81 6.28 -17.52
CA PRO A 46 5.59 5.78 -16.19
C PRO A 46 5.42 4.26 -16.13
N GLN A 47 5.07 3.58 -17.21
CA GLN A 47 4.88 2.12 -17.18
C GLN A 47 6.20 1.35 -17.19
N THR A 48 7.18 1.86 -17.93
CA THR A 48 8.48 1.22 -18.10
C THR A 48 9.59 1.81 -17.23
N THR A 49 9.29 2.88 -16.48
CA THR A 49 10.25 3.55 -15.59
C THR A 49 9.82 3.47 -14.13
N VAL A 50 10.80 3.22 -13.26
CA VAL A 50 10.63 3.31 -11.80
C VAL A 50 10.69 4.76 -11.35
N LEU A 51 9.60 5.26 -10.78
CA LEU A 51 9.50 6.62 -10.26
C LEU A 51 9.56 6.62 -8.72
N THR A 52 9.80 7.78 -8.12
CA THR A 52 9.82 7.92 -6.65
C THR A 52 8.50 7.49 -5.98
N LYS A 53 7.37 7.65 -6.67
CA LYS A 53 6.04 7.17 -6.22
C LYS A 53 5.88 5.66 -6.25
N ASP A 54 6.74 4.95 -6.98
CA ASP A 54 6.72 3.50 -7.10
C ASP A 54 7.51 2.82 -5.96
N VAL A 55 7.97 3.60 -4.97
CA VAL A 55 8.60 3.10 -3.75
C VAL A 55 7.58 3.12 -2.61
N ARG A 56 7.37 1.97 -1.97
CA ARG A 56 6.63 1.85 -0.72
C ARG A 56 7.56 1.48 0.42
N TRP A 57 7.19 1.92 1.61
CA TRP A 57 7.95 1.70 2.82
C TRP A 57 7.11 0.96 3.85
N GLU A 58 7.70 -0.02 4.52
CA GLU A 58 7.03 -0.80 5.56
C GLU A 58 7.93 -0.98 6.79
N GLY A 59 7.34 -0.95 7.98
CA GLY A 59 8.03 -1.14 9.25
C GLY A 59 8.42 0.15 9.97
N PRO A 60 8.95 0.03 11.20
CA PRO A 60 9.34 1.17 12.03
C PRO A 60 10.53 1.92 11.43
N GLU A 61 10.70 3.18 11.86
CA GLU A 61 11.85 4.00 11.49
C GLU A 61 13.16 3.34 11.97
N GLY A 62 14.12 3.15 11.06
CA GLY A 62 15.37 2.41 11.30
C GLY A 62 15.40 0.97 10.77
N GLU A 63 14.27 0.26 10.73
CA GLU A 63 14.15 -1.11 10.19
C GLU A 63 13.29 -1.18 8.91
N ARG A 64 13.04 -0.02 8.34
CA ARG A 64 12.11 0.17 7.23
C ARG A 64 12.56 -0.61 6.00
N THR A 65 11.70 -1.49 5.52
CA THR A 65 11.86 -2.22 4.26
C THR A 65 11.37 -1.36 3.11
N ALA A 66 12.11 -1.33 2.00
CA ALA A 66 11.65 -0.71 0.76
C ALA A 66 11.00 -1.76 -0.13
N PHE A 67 9.89 -1.40 -0.77
CA PHE A 67 9.28 -2.16 -1.84
C PHE A 67 9.32 -1.33 -3.12
N LEU A 68 10.04 -1.80 -4.13
CA LEU A 68 10.02 -1.20 -5.46
C LEU A 68 8.95 -1.89 -6.30
N ILE A 69 8.08 -1.09 -6.89
CA ILE A 69 6.95 -1.54 -7.71
C ILE A 69 7.36 -1.41 -9.17
N LEU A 70 7.60 -2.53 -9.84
CA LEU A 70 7.89 -2.55 -11.27
C LEU A 70 6.64 -2.91 -12.05
N ARG A 71 6.23 -2.01 -12.94
CA ARG A 71 5.14 -2.25 -13.90
C ARG A 71 5.75 -2.82 -15.18
N ASP A 72 5.00 -3.72 -15.84
CA ASP A 72 5.41 -4.38 -17.08
C ASP A 72 6.83 -4.98 -17.06
N ALA A 73 7.22 -5.53 -15.90
CA ALA A 73 8.50 -6.20 -15.75
C ALA A 73 8.56 -7.38 -16.73
N LYS A 74 9.68 -7.53 -17.46
CA LYS A 74 9.84 -8.56 -18.51
C LYS A 74 9.65 -10.00 -18.01
N THR A 75 9.75 -10.21 -16.71
CA THR A 75 9.58 -11.51 -16.03
C THR A 75 8.18 -11.75 -15.47
N CYS A 76 7.28 -10.77 -15.54
CA CYS A 76 5.90 -10.92 -15.11
C CYS A 76 4.98 -11.16 -16.31
N GLN A 77 3.80 -11.71 -16.06
CA GLN A 77 2.79 -11.76 -17.10
C GLN A 77 2.42 -10.34 -17.52
N PRO A 78 2.06 -10.11 -18.79
CA PRO A 78 1.58 -8.80 -19.24
C PRO A 78 0.48 -8.26 -18.31
N GLY A 79 0.65 -7.05 -17.78
CA GLY A 79 -0.28 -6.43 -16.83
C GLY A 79 -0.07 -6.77 -15.35
N GLU A 80 0.85 -7.68 -15.01
CA GLU A 80 1.25 -7.94 -13.63
C GLU A 80 2.38 -7.02 -13.17
N THR A 81 2.36 -6.69 -11.88
CA THR A 81 3.35 -5.83 -11.24
C THR A 81 4.31 -6.66 -10.41
N GLN A 82 5.61 -6.50 -10.61
CA GLN A 82 6.63 -7.12 -9.77
C GLN A 82 6.90 -6.26 -8.54
N LEU A 83 6.94 -6.89 -7.37
CA LEU A 83 7.35 -6.26 -6.13
C LEU A 83 8.76 -6.73 -5.75
N ILE A 84 9.72 -5.82 -5.74
CA ILE A 84 11.06 -6.09 -5.23
C ILE A 84 11.13 -5.64 -3.78
N ARG A 85 11.42 -6.56 -2.88
CA ARG A 85 11.59 -6.29 -1.44
C ARG A 85 13.06 -6.08 -1.11
N LEU A 86 13.41 -4.90 -0.62
CA LEU A 86 14.76 -4.53 -0.18
C LEU A 86 14.78 -4.36 1.34
N ARG A 87 15.59 -5.17 2.02
CA ARG A 87 15.73 -5.16 3.48
C ARG A 87 16.85 -4.21 3.91
N PRO A 88 16.70 -3.52 5.05
CA PRO A 88 17.76 -2.68 5.58
C PRO A 88 18.94 -3.56 6.02
N MET A 89 20.14 -2.99 5.91
CA MET A 89 21.39 -3.59 6.39
C MET A 89 22.22 -2.52 7.10
N ASN A 90 23.06 -2.94 8.04
CA ASN A 90 23.95 -2.09 8.82
C ASN A 90 25.33 -1.93 8.17
N ASN A 91 25.37 -1.63 6.86
CA ASN A 91 26.62 -1.42 6.12
C ASN A 91 26.43 -0.47 4.93
N LEU A 92 27.55 -0.12 4.29
CA LEU A 92 27.61 0.82 3.16
C LEU A 92 26.82 0.35 1.92
N LEU A 93 26.61 -0.96 1.79
CA LEU A 93 25.90 -1.60 0.68
C LEU A 93 24.40 -1.77 0.98
N CYS A 94 23.86 -1.08 1.98
CA CYS A 94 22.45 -1.15 2.33
C CYS A 94 21.56 -0.67 1.16
N PRO A 95 20.70 -1.55 0.60
CA PRO A 95 19.84 -1.19 -0.53
C PRO A 95 18.74 -0.21 -0.13
N VAL A 96 18.28 -0.25 1.11
CA VAL A 96 17.32 0.74 1.64
C VAL A 96 17.93 2.14 1.65
N GLU A 97 19.17 2.28 2.11
CA GLU A 97 19.86 3.58 2.10
C GLU A 97 20.18 4.06 0.68
N ALA A 98 20.51 3.14 -0.24
CA ALA A 98 20.65 3.47 -1.66
C ALA A 98 19.36 4.08 -2.24
N VAL A 99 18.20 3.46 -1.99
CA VAL A 99 16.90 3.99 -2.44
C VAL A 99 16.63 5.38 -1.84
N LYS A 100 16.88 5.57 -0.53
CA LYS A 100 16.69 6.88 0.13
C LYS A 100 17.57 7.96 -0.47
N ARG A 101 18.85 7.67 -0.75
CA ARG A 101 19.77 8.60 -1.44
C ARG A 101 19.21 9.03 -2.79
N ARG A 102 18.74 8.08 -3.59
CA ARG A 102 18.16 8.37 -4.92
C ARG A 102 16.88 9.19 -4.87
N ILE A 103 15.98 8.93 -3.92
CA ILE A 103 14.76 9.74 -3.74
C ILE A 103 15.09 11.18 -3.34
N ARG A 104 16.07 11.36 -2.46
CA ARG A 104 16.53 12.69 -2.03
C ARG A 104 17.15 13.48 -3.17
N GLU A 105 17.99 12.84 -4.00
CA GLU A 105 18.58 13.48 -5.17
C GLU A 105 17.52 13.88 -6.21
N ALA A 106 16.51 13.02 -6.44
CA ALA A 106 15.41 13.29 -7.36
C ALA A 106 14.46 14.42 -6.91
N GLY A 107 14.75 15.11 -5.80
CA GLY A 107 13.89 16.14 -5.23
C GLY A 107 12.54 15.60 -4.74
N GLY A 108 12.47 14.31 -4.39
CA GLY A 108 11.24 13.63 -4.00
C GLY A 108 10.49 14.35 -2.87
N ARG A 109 9.15 14.45 -2.99
CA ARG A 109 8.28 15.03 -1.96
C ARG A 109 8.47 14.31 -0.62
N LYS A 110 8.54 15.09 0.46
CA LYS A 110 8.48 14.56 1.84
C LYS A 110 7.25 13.65 2.00
N GLU A 111 7.48 12.48 2.59
CA GLU A 111 6.49 11.45 2.84
C GLU A 111 5.30 12.04 3.62
N THR A 112 4.09 12.00 3.05
CA THR A 112 2.87 12.22 3.83
C THR A 112 2.43 10.88 4.38
N ASN A 113 2.59 10.71 5.69
CA ASN A 113 2.11 9.56 6.45
C ASN A 113 0.58 9.51 6.37
N LYS A 114 0.02 8.86 5.34
CA LYS A 114 -1.38 8.46 5.35
C LYS A 114 -1.47 7.06 5.93
N ARG A 115 -1.59 7.05 7.27
CA ARG A 115 -2.05 5.91 8.06
C ARG A 115 -3.40 5.47 7.47
N THR A 116 -3.40 4.47 6.61
CA THR A 116 -4.63 3.90 6.06
C THR A 116 -5.03 2.78 7.00
N SER A 117 -5.89 3.10 7.97
CA SER A 117 -6.52 2.12 8.85
C SER A 117 -7.33 1.12 8.00
N PRO A 118 -7.36 -0.18 8.36
CA PRO A 118 -8.23 -1.14 7.69
C PRO A 118 -9.68 -0.70 7.82
N ARG A 119 -10.37 -0.68 6.69
CA ARG A 119 -11.79 -0.36 6.59
C ARG A 119 -12.57 -1.52 7.19
N THR A 120 -13.04 -1.39 8.44
CA THR A 120 -14.02 -2.31 9.03
C THR A 120 -15.35 -2.11 8.31
N SER A 121 -15.70 -3.03 7.42
CA SER A 121 -17.04 -3.12 6.85
C SER A 121 -17.99 -3.67 7.92
N SER A 122 -18.77 -2.80 8.53
CA SER A 122 -19.97 -3.21 9.27
C SER A 122 -21.03 -3.71 8.26
N PRO A 123 -21.75 -4.80 8.53
CA PRO A 123 -22.82 -5.25 7.66
C PRO A 123 -24.06 -4.34 7.80
N GLU A 124 -24.66 -4.02 6.66
CA GLU A 124 -25.85 -3.19 6.49
C GLU A 124 -27.11 -3.91 7.03
N PRO A 125 -28.00 -3.26 7.80
CA PRO A 125 -29.26 -3.88 8.22
C PRO A 125 -30.31 -3.82 7.09
N LEU A 126 -30.77 -4.98 6.65
CA LEU A 126 -31.92 -5.13 5.76
C LEU A 126 -33.23 -4.73 6.48
N THR A 127 -33.85 -3.63 6.07
CA THR A 127 -35.23 -3.28 6.47
C THR A 127 -36.26 -3.86 5.49
N PRO A 128 -37.26 -4.64 5.94
CA PRO A 128 -38.39 -5.03 5.10
C PRO A 128 -39.44 -3.92 5.01
N ARG A 129 -39.90 -3.65 3.79
CA ARG A 129 -41.06 -2.78 3.48
C ARG A 129 -42.36 -3.47 3.92
N GLY A 130 -43.27 -2.72 4.55
CA GLY A 130 -44.65 -3.14 4.85
C GLY A 130 -45.48 -3.42 3.59
N PRO A 131 -46.68 -3.98 3.74
CA PRO A 131 -47.84 -3.08 3.85
C PRO A 131 -48.94 -3.60 4.79
N GLU A 132 -49.57 -2.73 5.57
CA GLU A 132 -50.89 -3.02 6.15
C GLU A 132 -51.84 -1.85 5.89
N GLY A 133 -52.80 -2.12 5.01
CA GLY A 133 -54.05 -1.40 4.93
C GLY A 133 -55.17 -2.44 5.00
N SER A 134 -56.04 -2.33 5.99
CA SER A 134 -57.46 -2.68 5.83
C SER A 134 -58.25 -2.20 7.04
N SER A 135 -59.17 -1.30 6.72
CA SER A 135 -60.27 -0.84 7.55
C SER A 135 -61.28 -1.97 7.70
N GLN A 136 -61.73 -2.30 8.92
CA GLN A 136 -63.08 -2.81 9.13
C GLN A 136 -63.58 -2.57 10.57
N LYS A 137 -64.84 -2.17 10.60
CA LYS A 137 -65.63 -1.60 11.69
C LYS A 137 -66.55 -2.70 12.22
N SER A 138 -66.75 -2.83 13.54
CA SER A 138 -67.97 -3.39 14.14
C SER A 138 -68.09 -3.11 15.63
N ARG A 139 -69.33 -3.18 16.13
CA ARG A 139 -69.95 -2.35 17.17
C ARG A 139 -70.56 -3.22 18.28
N ALA A 140 -70.49 -2.72 19.52
CA ALA A 140 -71.38 -2.89 20.70
C ALA A 140 -71.56 -4.25 21.39
N THR A 141 -71.43 -4.24 22.73
CA THR A 141 -72.43 -4.58 23.80
C THR A 141 -71.65 -4.75 25.13
N HIS A 142 -71.78 -3.88 26.13
CA HIS A 142 -72.77 -3.74 27.21
C HIS A 142 -72.71 -4.83 28.33
N SER A 143 -72.54 -4.33 29.57
CA SER A 143 -72.93 -4.85 30.91
C SER A 143 -72.26 -6.07 31.57
N GLY A 144 -72.06 -5.91 32.89
CA GLY A 144 -72.15 -6.97 33.92
C GLY A 144 -70.81 -7.32 34.55
N LEU A 145 -70.45 -6.78 35.72
CA LEU A 145 -70.82 -7.19 37.09
C LEU A 145 -70.01 -8.39 37.63
N GLU A 146 -69.37 -8.11 38.78
CA GLU A 146 -69.08 -8.99 39.92
C GLU A 146 -68.02 -10.10 39.85
N GLY A 147 -67.30 -10.24 40.97
CA GLY A 147 -66.63 -11.48 41.37
C GLY A 147 -65.18 -11.39 41.86
N ARG A 148 -64.97 -10.86 43.07
CA ARG A 148 -63.87 -11.32 43.96
C ARG A 148 -64.17 -12.78 44.43
N PRO A 149 -63.34 -13.41 45.27
CA PRO A 149 -61.89 -13.66 45.23
C PRO A 149 -61.63 -15.18 45.45
N SER A 150 -60.37 -15.64 45.51
CA SER A 150 -59.84 -16.49 46.60
C SER A 150 -58.49 -17.14 46.23
N ASP A 151 -57.48 -16.80 47.04
CA ASP A 151 -56.34 -17.66 47.35
C ASP A 151 -56.83 -18.98 47.95
N LEU A 152 -56.14 -20.10 47.67
CA LEU A 152 -55.67 -21.06 48.67
C LEU A 152 -54.96 -22.26 48.00
N ARG A 153 -53.63 -22.32 48.18
CA ARG A 153 -52.82 -23.42 48.75
C ARG A 153 -51.42 -23.49 48.14
#